data_AF-A0A7S3J119-F1
#
_entry.id   AF-A0A7S3J119-F1
#
_cell.length_a   1.000
_cell.length_b   1.000
_cell.length_c   1.000
_cell.angle_alpha   90.00
_cell.angle_beta   90.00
_cell.angle_gamma   90.00
#
_symmetry.space_group_name_H-M   'P 1'
#
loop_
_entity.id
_entity.type
_entity.pdbx_description
1 polymer ?
#
loop_
_entity_poly.entity_id
_entity_poly.type
_entity_poly.pdbx_seq_one_letter_code
_entity_poly.pdbx_strand_id
1 'polypeptide(L)'
;MGQHLVNFLDGYNMNIMAYGQTGSGKTYTMIGPKGGFDYPASEDSIPSVWGMFPRFLHALYLQIKDDKMKALSISVKQDSMFFPEDLITRKQIRFVPDMNEYIGHKEVILESFEDIVRICKIIEKVRASRSTKMNTESSRIHCFMNLKLYQCNANKMVQCSQCRFVDLCGSERNEVMSEKDEGARMESVLNNFNLLLLLQ
;
A
#
# COMPACT_ATOMS: atom_id res chain seq x y z
N MET A 1 -9.47 -1.94 -14.81
CA MET A 1 -9.65 -2.44 -13.41
C MET A 1 -10.46 -3.72 -13.35
N GLY A 2 -11.57 -3.87 -14.10
CA GLY A 2 -12.43 -5.07 -14.07
C GLY A 2 -11.69 -6.40 -14.26
N GLN A 3 -10.83 -6.54 -15.27
CA GLN A 3 -10.10 -7.80 -15.50
C GLN A 3 -9.14 -8.19 -14.36
N HIS A 4 -8.46 -7.22 -13.75
CA HIS A 4 -7.57 -7.48 -12.61
C HIS A 4 -8.36 -7.95 -11.38
N LEU A 5 -9.55 -7.37 -11.16
CA LEU A 5 -10.43 -7.81 -10.08
C LEU A 5 -10.89 -9.26 -10.30
N VAL A 6 -11.30 -9.61 -11.52
CA VAL A 6 -11.67 -10.99 -11.90
C VAL A 6 -10.52 -11.94 -11.67
N ASN A 7 -9.32 -11.64 -12.18
CA ASN A 7 -8.15 -12.50 -11.98
C ASN A 7 -7.84 -12.70 -10.48
N PHE A 8 -7.96 -11.67 -9.65
CA PHE A 8 -7.71 -11.81 -8.22
C PHE A 8 -8.75 -12.71 -7.53
N LEU A 9 -10.03 -12.59 -7.92
CA LEU A 9 -11.14 -13.45 -7.46
C LEU A 9 -11.02 -14.89 -7.96
N ASP A 10 -10.38 -15.11 -9.10
CA ASP A 10 -10.05 -16.44 -9.65
C ASP A 10 -8.82 -17.07 -8.98
N GLY A 11 -8.21 -16.36 -8.01
CA GLY A 11 -7.12 -16.89 -7.20
C GLY A 11 -5.72 -16.60 -7.74
N TYR A 12 -5.57 -15.67 -8.70
CA TYR A 12 -4.27 -15.25 -9.21
C TYR A 12 -3.63 -14.18 -8.33
N ASN A 13 -2.31 -14.29 -8.11
CA ASN A 13 -1.53 -13.26 -7.43
C ASN A 13 -1.34 -12.03 -8.33
N MET A 14 -1.32 -10.84 -7.73
CA MET A 14 -1.15 -9.58 -8.45
C MET A 14 -0.22 -8.61 -7.72
N ASN A 15 0.55 -7.83 -8.48
CA ASN A 15 1.33 -6.70 -7.98
C ASN A 15 1.00 -5.46 -8.81
N ILE A 16 0.58 -4.38 -8.17
CA ILE A 16 0.29 -3.10 -8.79
C ILE A 16 1.19 -2.05 -8.15
N MET A 17 2.01 -1.38 -8.96
CA MET A 17 2.99 -0.41 -8.46
C MET A 17 2.81 0.93 -9.17
N ALA A 18 2.89 2.02 -8.40
CA ALA A 18 3.03 3.37 -8.96
C ALA A 18 4.49 3.78 -8.86
N TYR A 19 5.13 4.02 -10.01
CA TYR A 19 6.54 4.44 -10.12
C TYR A 19 6.66 5.76 -10.89
N GLY A 20 7.69 6.55 -10.59
CA GLY A 20 7.96 7.84 -11.23
C GLY A 20 8.68 8.82 -10.30
N GLN A 21 9.06 9.97 -10.84
CA GLN A 21 9.75 11.02 -10.09
C GLN A 21 8.89 11.59 -8.94
N THR A 22 9.52 12.20 -7.94
CA THR A 22 8.81 12.98 -6.91
C THR A 22 7.89 14.03 -7.56
N GLY A 23 6.66 14.16 -7.06
CA GLY A 23 5.65 15.07 -7.62
C GLY A 23 4.86 14.52 -8.82
N SER A 24 5.19 13.34 -9.35
CA SER A 24 4.50 12.77 -10.54
C SER A 24 3.10 12.21 -10.28
N GLY A 25 2.54 12.38 -9.07
CA GLY A 25 1.19 11.92 -8.75
C GLY A 25 1.05 10.44 -8.38
N LYS A 26 2.11 9.74 -7.95
CA LYS A 26 2.05 8.33 -7.50
C LYS A 26 1.04 8.11 -6.37
N THR A 27 1.20 8.82 -5.26
CA THR A 27 0.29 8.76 -4.11
C THR A 27 -1.12 9.19 -4.50
N TYR A 28 -1.25 10.21 -5.34
CA TYR A 28 -2.54 10.69 -5.83
C TYR A 28 -3.26 9.60 -6.62
N THR A 29 -2.55 8.91 -7.52
CA THR A 29 -3.11 7.83 -8.34
C THR A 29 -3.44 6.62 -7.48
N MET A 30 -2.56 6.26 -6.54
CA MET A 30 -2.71 5.05 -5.74
C MET A 30 -3.79 5.21 -4.66
N ILE A 31 -3.75 6.31 -3.90
CA ILE A 31 -4.57 6.53 -2.70
C ILE A 31 -5.64 7.59 -2.95
N GLY A 32 -5.28 8.69 -3.60
CA GLY A 32 -6.15 9.86 -3.79
C GLY A 32 -5.51 11.15 -3.25
N PRO A 33 -6.19 12.30 -3.37
CA PRO A 33 -5.74 13.55 -2.78
C PRO A 33 -5.82 13.50 -1.25
N LYS A 34 -5.04 14.36 -0.59
CA LYS A 34 -5.15 14.62 0.85
C LYS A 34 -6.54 15.18 1.17
N GLY A 35 -7.17 14.64 2.22
CA GLY A 35 -8.57 14.90 2.56
C GLY A 35 -9.56 14.12 1.69
N GLY A 36 -9.09 13.21 0.82
CA GLY A 36 -9.95 12.45 -0.08
C GLY A 36 -10.92 11.53 0.66
N PHE A 37 -10.56 11.06 1.85
CA PHE A 37 -11.39 10.22 2.71
C PHE A 37 -12.25 11.01 3.72
N ASP A 38 -12.23 12.35 3.66
CA ASP A 38 -13.14 13.21 4.42
C ASP A 38 -14.45 13.48 3.66
N TYR A 39 -14.48 13.18 2.35
CA TYR A 39 -15.69 13.23 1.55
C TYR A 39 -16.67 12.14 2.01
N PRO A 40 -18.00 12.43 2.02
CA PRO A 40 -19.00 11.43 2.37
C PRO A 40 -18.90 10.19 1.48
N ALA A 41 -18.83 9.03 2.10
CA ALA A 41 -18.79 7.74 1.43
C ALA A 41 -19.76 6.79 2.13
N SER A 42 -20.43 5.95 1.35
CA SER A 42 -21.27 4.86 1.83
C SER A 42 -20.87 3.57 1.12
N GLU A 43 -21.39 2.46 1.62
CA GLU A 43 -21.17 1.15 1.02
C GLU A 43 -21.55 1.11 -0.46
N ASP A 44 -22.61 1.81 -0.87
CA ASP A 44 -23.08 1.82 -2.26
C ASP A 44 -22.42 2.92 -3.12
N SER A 45 -21.74 3.89 -2.49
CA SER A 45 -21.23 5.06 -3.20
C SER A 45 -19.97 5.62 -2.56
N ILE A 46 -18.86 5.55 -3.30
CA ILE A 46 -17.57 6.13 -2.90
C ILE A 46 -17.24 7.38 -3.74
N PRO A 47 -16.59 8.39 -3.15
CA PRO A 47 -16.17 9.60 -3.85
C PRO A 47 -15.28 9.32 -5.07
N SER A 48 -15.48 10.09 -6.15
CA SER A 48 -14.64 10.01 -7.35
C SER A 48 -13.19 10.47 -7.12
N VAL A 49 -12.90 11.12 -6.00
CA VAL A 49 -11.54 11.53 -5.65
C VAL A 49 -10.69 10.37 -5.11
N TRP A 50 -11.31 9.24 -4.71
CA TRP A 50 -10.57 8.07 -4.22
C TRP A 50 -9.65 7.51 -5.31
N GLY A 51 -8.43 7.13 -4.93
CA GLY A 51 -7.45 6.55 -5.84
C GLY A 51 -7.73 5.10 -6.23
N MET A 52 -6.77 4.47 -6.89
CA MET A 52 -6.89 3.11 -7.41
C MET A 52 -7.10 2.07 -6.31
N PHE A 53 -6.27 2.10 -5.25
CA PHE A 53 -6.33 1.14 -4.16
C PHE A 53 -7.69 1.14 -3.43
N PRO A 54 -8.20 2.27 -2.90
CA PRO A 54 -9.47 2.27 -2.18
C PRO A 54 -10.66 1.90 -3.07
N ARG A 55 -10.64 2.25 -4.37
CA ARG A 55 -11.66 1.81 -5.34
C ARG A 55 -11.60 0.30 -5.60
N PHE A 56 -10.39 -0.26 -5.73
CA PHE A 56 -10.22 -1.70 -5.89
C PHE A 56 -10.72 -2.46 -4.65
N LEU A 57 -10.37 -1.96 -3.46
CA LEU A 57 -10.76 -2.57 -2.20
C LEU A 57 -12.28 -2.55 -1.99
N HIS A 58 -12.91 -1.43 -2.30
CA HIS A 58 -14.38 -1.28 -2.28
C HIS A 58 -15.06 -2.23 -3.28
N ALA A 59 -14.59 -2.27 -4.53
CA ALA A 59 -15.13 -3.17 -5.54
C ALA A 59 -14.97 -4.65 -5.14
N LEU A 60 -13.82 -5.02 -4.58
CA LEU A 60 -13.57 -6.37 -4.07
C LEU A 60 -14.51 -6.72 -2.92
N TYR A 61 -14.68 -5.83 -1.95
CA TYR A 61 -15.60 -6.02 -0.84
C TYR A 61 -17.03 -6.28 -1.32
N LEU A 62 -17.54 -5.47 -2.23
CA LEU A 62 -18.89 -5.65 -2.79
C LEU A 62 -19.08 -7.01 -3.48
N GLN A 63 -18.02 -7.60 -4.06
CA GLN A 63 -18.07 -8.91 -4.71
C GLN A 63 -18.07 -10.09 -3.73
N ILE A 64 -17.62 -9.88 -2.49
CA ILE A 64 -17.41 -10.98 -1.53
C ILE A 64 -18.18 -10.84 -0.22
N LYS A 65 -18.78 -9.68 0.07
CA LYS A 65 -19.42 -9.38 1.38
C LYS A 65 -20.47 -10.41 1.82
N ASP A 66 -21.17 -11.00 0.87
CA ASP A 66 -22.21 -12.01 1.12
C ASP A 66 -21.72 -13.47 0.93
N ASP A 67 -20.45 -13.65 0.55
CA ASP A 67 -19.84 -14.96 0.31
C ASP A 67 -19.07 -15.46 1.54
N LYS A 68 -19.74 -16.31 2.34
CA LYS A 68 -19.17 -16.91 3.56
C LYS A 68 -18.00 -17.85 3.31
N MET A 69 -17.71 -18.22 2.06
CA MET A 69 -16.56 -19.06 1.70
C MET A 69 -15.32 -18.22 1.36
N LYS A 70 -15.45 -16.89 1.40
CA LYS A 70 -14.37 -15.94 1.14
C LYS A 70 -14.09 -15.09 2.37
N ALA A 71 -12.81 -14.84 2.64
CA ALA A 71 -12.37 -13.90 3.66
C ALA A 71 -11.26 -13.01 3.10
N LEU A 72 -11.38 -11.71 3.33
CA LEU A 72 -10.40 -10.72 2.90
C LEU A 72 -9.65 -10.19 4.10
N SER A 73 -8.32 -10.20 4.02
CA SER A 73 -7.46 -9.58 5.00
C SER A 73 -6.50 -8.59 4.36
N ILE A 74 -5.97 -7.68 5.19
CA ILE A 74 -4.99 -6.69 4.78
C ILE A 74 -3.88 -6.53 5.81
N SER A 75 -2.66 -6.33 5.33
CA SER A 75 -1.59 -5.70 6.10
C SER A 75 -1.10 -4.44 5.37
N VAL A 76 -0.74 -3.41 6.13
CA VAL A 76 -0.23 -2.15 5.58
C VAL A 76 1.11 -1.85 6.22
N LYS A 77 2.16 -1.78 5.39
CA LYS A 77 3.54 -1.63 5.85
C LYS A 77 4.17 -0.44 5.17
N GLN A 78 5.05 0.21 5.91
CA GLN A 78 5.92 1.22 5.37
C GLN A 78 7.35 0.67 5.42
N ASP A 79 8.00 0.62 4.28
CA ASP A 79 9.35 0.10 4.15
C ASP A 79 10.37 1.23 4.11
N SER A 80 11.00 1.46 5.26
CA SER A 80 12.21 2.25 5.41
C SER A 80 13.36 1.29 5.65
N MET A 81 14.50 1.52 4.99
CA MET A 81 15.67 0.64 5.07
C MET A 81 16.07 0.30 6.51
N PHE A 82 15.94 1.25 7.44
CA PHE A 82 16.36 1.07 8.83
C PHE A 82 15.21 0.85 9.81
N PHE A 83 14.03 1.41 9.51
CA PHE A 83 12.90 1.44 10.43
C PHE A 83 11.59 1.11 9.72
N PRO A 84 11.43 -0.12 9.18
CA PRO A 84 10.17 -0.50 8.60
C PRO A 84 9.10 -0.54 9.69
N GLU A 85 7.88 -0.14 9.35
CA GLU A 85 6.79 0.08 10.30
C GLU A 85 5.51 -0.61 9.81
N ASP A 86 4.78 -1.26 10.72
CA ASP A 86 3.38 -1.64 10.48
C ASP A 86 2.48 -0.42 10.70
N LEU A 87 1.82 0.03 9.63
CA LEU A 87 1.00 1.24 9.68
C LEU A 87 -0.29 1.05 10.48
N ILE A 88 -0.76 -0.20 10.65
CA ILE A 88 -1.97 -0.49 11.43
C ILE A 88 -1.69 -0.34 12.92
N THR A 89 -0.54 -0.85 13.40
CA THR A 89 -0.20 -0.83 14.84
C THR A 89 0.75 0.29 15.23
N ARG A 90 1.39 0.96 14.25
CA ARG A 90 2.46 1.94 14.44
C ARG A 90 3.68 1.37 15.16
N LYS A 91 3.91 0.05 15.04
CA LYS A 91 5.06 -0.64 15.61
C LYS A 91 6.13 -0.87 14.56
N GLN A 92 7.38 -0.79 14.98
CA GLN A 92 8.50 -1.21 14.15
C GLN A 92 8.40 -2.71 13.86
N ILE A 93 8.66 -3.08 12.62
CA ILE A 93 8.71 -4.46 12.13
C ILE A 93 10.12 -4.81 11.67
N ARG A 94 10.37 -6.05 11.28
CA ARG A 94 11.70 -6.50 10.82
C ARG A 94 11.57 -7.16 9.46
N PHE A 95 12.40 -6.76 8.51
CA PHE A 95 12.56 -7.50 7.26
C PHE A 95 13.49 -8.70 7.45
N VAL A 96 13.09 -9.87 6.97
CA VAL A 96 13.87 -11.11 6.99
C VAL A 96 14.26 -11.45 5.54
N PRO A 97 15.51 -11.18 5.13
CA PRO A 97 15.95 -11.34 3.74
C PRO A 97 15.74 -12.75 3.18
N ASP A 98 16.05 -13.79 3.96
CA ASP A 98 15.94 -15.19 3.54
C ASP A 98 14.50 -15.59 3.18
N MET A 99 13.52 -14.93 3.78
CA MET A 99 12.08 -15.17 3.54
C MET A 99 11.47 -14.15 2.57
N ASN A 100 12.22 -13.10 2.22
CA ASN A 100 11.71 -11.91 1.53
C ASN A 100 10.41 -11.37 2.18
N GLU A 101 10.36 -11.36 3.52
CA GLU A 101 9.14 -11.04 4.27
C GLU A 101 9.41 -10.16 5.50
N TYR A 102 8.47 -9.27 5.81
CA TYR A 102 8.46 -8.54 7.07
C TYR A 102 7.77 -9.35 8.16
N ILE A 103 8.41 -9.52 9.31
CA ILE A 103 7.83 -10.17 10.50
C ILE A 103 7.38 -9.13 11.54
N GLY A 104 6.38 -9.49 12.35
CA GLY A 104 5.85 -8.64 13.43
C GLY A 104 4.78 -7.64 12.99
N HIS A 105 4.37 -7.67 11.73
CA HIS A 105 3.28 -6.83 11.21
C HIS A 105 1.91 -7.42 11.58
N LYS A 106 0.90 -6.56 11.69
CA LYS A 106 -0.48 -7.00 11.87
C LYS A 106 -1.17 -7.22 10.52
N GLU A 107 -1.92 -8.30 10.45
CA GLU A 107 -2.90 -8.57 9.41
C GLU A 107 -4.30 -8.47 10.04
N VAL A 108 -5.23 -7.80 9.37
CA VAL A 108 -6.60 -7.60 9.85
C VAL A 108 -7.61 -8.06 8.81
N ILE A 109 -8.70 -8.68 9.27
CA ILE A 109 -9.83 -9.06 8.42
C ILE A 109 -10.65 -7.81 8.12
N LEU A 110 -11.17 -7.73 6.89
CA LEU A 110 -12.09 -6.68 6.44
C LEU A 110 -13.48 -7.29 6.29
N GLU A 111 -14.38 -6.96 7.22
CA GLU A 111 -15.74 -7.51 7.29
C GLU A 111 -16.80 -6.48 6.91
N SER A 112 -16.46 -5.19 6.98
CA SER A 112 -17.39 -4.08 6.78
C SER A 112 -16.80 -2.98 5.89
N PHE A 113 -17.69 -2.16 5.32
CA PHE A 113 -17.29 -0.95 4.62
C PHE A 113 -16.50 0.02 5.53
N GLU A 114 -16.83 0.08 6.81
CA GLU A 114 -16.13 0.87 7.82
C GLU A 114 -14.66 0.43 7.98
N ASP A 115 -14.38 -0.87 7.86
CA ASP A 115 -13.00 -1.38 7.89
C ASP A 115 -12.18 -0.83 6.72
N ILE A 116 -12.78 -0.74 5.54
CA ILE A 116 -12.15 -0.17 4.34
C ILE A 116 -11.81 1.30 4.56
N VAL A 117 -12.79 2.10 5.01
CA VAL A 117 -12.61 3.53 5.27
C VAL A 117 -11.53 3.73 6.34
N ARG A 118 -11.54 2.94 7.42
CA ARG A 118 -10.54 3.00 8.49
C ARG A 118 -9.14 2.72 7.96
N ILE A 119 -8.94 1.69 7.15
CA ILE A 119 -7.63 1.36 6.55
C ILE A 119 -7.16 2.48 5.64
N CYS A 120 -8.05 3.02 4.81
CA CYS A 120 -7.72 4.13 3.92
C CYS A 120 -7.29 5.38 4.69
N LYS A 121 -7.97 5.72 5.80
CA LYS A 121 -7.59 6.83 6.69
C LYS A 121 -6.27 6.58 7.41
N ILE A 122 -5.97 5.34 7.81
CA ILE A 122 -4.65 4.98 8.36
C ILE A 122 -3.56 5.29 7.34
N ILE A 123 -3.72 4.83 6.09
CA ILE A 123 -2.77 5.06 5.00
C ILE A 123 -2.62 6.57 4.75
N GLU A 124 -3.73 7.30 4.61
CA GLU A 124 -3.72 8.74 4.37
C GLU A 124 -3.02 9.52 5.47
N LYS A 125 -3.33 9.26 6.76
CA LYS A 125 -2.74 9.99 7.88
C LYS A 125 -1.22 9.85 7.91
N VAL A 126 -0.72 8.67 7.58
CA VAL A 126 0.72 8.41 7.48
C VAL A 126 1.33 9.14 6.28
N ARG A 127 0.64 9.23 5.14
CA ARG A 127 1.13 10.03 4.00
C ARG A 127 1.00 11.53 4.24
N ALA A 128 0.02 11.98 5.02
CA ALA A 128 -0.25 13.40 5.32
C ALA A 128 0.75 13.99 6.33
N SER A 129 1.12 13.26 7.40
CA SER A 129 2.13 13.71 8.38
C SER A 129 3.51 13.94 7.75
N ARG A 130 3.73 13.37 6.57
CA ARG A 130 4.94 13.47 5.76
C ARG A 130 4.93 14.72 4.84
N SER A 131 3.80 15.42 4.72
CA SER A 131 3.69 16.68 3.96
C SER A 131 4.04 17.95 4.77
N THR A 132 4.18 17.85 6.10
CA THR A 132 4.24 19.01 7.02
C THR A 132 5.60 19.28 7.67
N LYS A 133 6.67 18.64 7.21
CA LYS A 133 8.04 19.06 7.52
C LYS A 133 8.76 19.32 6.21
N MET A 134 9.34 20.51 6.05
CA MET A 134 10.36 20.78 5.03
C MET A 134 11.61 19.95 5.35
N ASN A 135 11.54 18.63 5.19
CA ASN A 135 12.66 17.70 5.22
C ASN A 135 12.27 16.52 4.31
N THR A 136 12.92 16.46 3.14
CA THR A 136 13.66 15.34 2.55
C THR A 136 13.34 13.86 2.85
N GLU A 137 12.48 13.47 3.81
CA GLU A 137 12.25 12.09 4.25
C GLU A 137 10.91 11.51 3.75
N SER A 138 10.01 12.37 3.26
CA SER A 138 8.67 12.00 2.79
C SER A 138 8.62 11.38 1.39
N SER A 139 9.60 11.69 0.54
CA SER A 139 9.75 11.11 -0.80
C SER A 139 10.33 9.69 -0.79
N ARG A 140 10.73 9.18 0.38
CA ARG A 140 11.79 8.16 0.54
C ARG A 140 11.38 6.86 1.23
N ILE A 141 10.08 6.65 1.49
CA ILE A 141 9.64 5.38 2.12
C ILE A 141 8.43 4.79 1.39
N HIS A 142 8.55 3.54 0.93
CA HIS A 142 7.56 2.82 0.15
C HIS A 142 6.38 2.41 1.03
N CYS A 143 5.15 2.45 0.50
CA CYS A 143 3.98 1.96 1.19
C CYS A 143 3.46 0.69 0.51
N PHE A 144 3.42 -0.40 1.25
CA PHE A 144 2.93 -1.71 0.83
C PHE A 144 1.56 -1.95 1.44
N MET A 145 0.56 -2.19 0.58
CA MET A 145 -0.77 -2.62 0.98
C MET A 145 -0.96 -4.03 0.44
N ASN A 146 -0.90 -5.03 1.32
CA ASN A 146 -0.99 -6.44 0.95
C ASN A 146 -2.38 -6.95 1.29
N LEU A 147 -3.18 -7.24 0.28
CA LEU A 147 -4.45 -7.94 0.40
C LEU A 147 -4.20 -9.45 0.28
N LYS A 148 -4.87 -10.22 1.13
CA LYS A 148 -5.00 -11.67 0.97
C LYS A 148 -6.46 -12.03 0.88
N LEU A 149 -6.82 -12.77 -0.17
CA LEU A 149 -8.14 -13.34 -0.34
C LEU A 149 -8.04 -14.84 -0.07
N TYR A 150 -8.70 -15.28 0.98
CA TYR A 150 -8.86 -16.68 1.31
C TYR A 150 -10.16 -17.19 0.71
N GLN A 151 -10.11 -18.31 0.00
CA GLN A 151 -11.26 -18.91 -0.67
C GLN A 151 -11.29 -20.40 -0.36
N CYS A 152 -12.44 -20.91 0.06
CA CYS A 152 -12.64 -22.33 0.23
C CYS A 152 -13.37 -22.89 -0.98
N ASN A 153 -12.71 -23.76 -1.75
CA ASN A 153 -13.30 -24.35 -2.95
C ASN A 153 -14.27 -25.49 -2.62
N ALA A 154 -14.96 -26.03 -3.63
CA ALA A 154 -15.92 -27.12 -3.46
C ALA A 154 -15.33 -28.38 -2.81
N ASN A 155 -14.00 -28.58 -2.91
CA ASN A 155 -13.28 -29.70 -2.31
C ASN A 155 -12.80 -29.41 -0.88
N LYS A 156 -13.27 -28.31 -0.25
CA LYS A 156 -12.84 -27.82 1.05
C LYS A 156 -11.34 -27.47 1.14
N MET A 157 -10.69 -27.29 -0.01
CA MET A 157 -9.31 -26.78 -0.01
C MET A 157 -9.34 -25.26 0.09
N VAL A 158 -8.53 -24.74 1.00
CA VAL A 158 -8.33 -23.30 1.16
C VAL A 158 -7.25 -22.85 0.19
N GLN A 159 -7.62 -21.96 -0.72
CA GLN A 159 -6.71 -21.20 -1.57
C GLN A 159 -6.52 -19.80 -0.98
N CYS A 160 -5.32 -19.27 -1.10
CA CYS A 160 -4.99 -17.90 -0.71
C CYS A 160 -4.33 -17.21 -1.90
N SER A 161 -4.97 -16.17 -2.43
CA SER A 161 -4.37 -15.28 -3.43
C SER A 161 -3.91 -13.99 -2.77
N GLN A 162 -2.84 -13.39 -3.29
CA GLN A 162 -2.26 -12.15 -2.77
C GLN A 162 -2.30 -11.04 -3.82
N CYS A 163 -2.80 -9.88 -3.43
CA CYS A 163 -2.74 -8.67 -4.25
C CYS A 163 -1.98 -7.58 -3.48
N ARG A 164 -0.87 -7.12 -4.03
CA ARG A 164 -0.03 -6.09 -3.43
C ARG A 164 -0.13 -4.80 -4.22
N PHE A 165 -0.54 -3.74 -3.56
CA PHE A 165 -0.40 -2.38 -4.06
C PHE A 165 0.83 -1.73 -3.44
N VAL A 166 1.67 -1.13 -4.28
CA VAL A 166 2.90 -0.47 -3.86
C VAL A 166 2.92 0.97 -4.33
N ASP A 167 2.88 1.90 -3.38
CA ASP A 167 3.11 3.32 -3.63
C ASP A 167 4.60 3.60 -3.42
N LEU A 168 5.36 3.60 -4.52
CA LEU A 168 6.81 3.73 -4.45
C LEU A 168 7.23 5.17 -4.15
N CYS A 169 8.42 5.28 -3.58
CA CYS A 169 9.17 6.52 -3.46
C CYS A 169 9.39 7.19 -4.80
N GLY A 170 9.66 8.49 -4.78
CA GLY A 170 10.18 9.16 -5.96
C GLY A 170 11.51 8.56 -6.39
N SER A 171 11.72 8.42 -7.69
CA SER A 171 13.05 8.23 -8.25
C SER A 171 13.66 9.61 -8.53
N GLU A 172 14.28 10.21 -7.53
CA GLU A 172 15.10 11.39 -7.74
C GLU A 172 16.36 11.05 -8.57
N ARG A 173 16.64 11.87 -9.59
CA ARG A 173 17.97 11.92 -10.20
C ARG A 173 18.90 12.61 -9.22
N ASN A 174 20.09 12.04 -9.00
CA ASN A 174 21.18 12.70 -8.30
C ASN A 174 21.68 13.89 -9.14
N GLU A 175 20.95 14.99 -9.17
CA GLU A 175 21.52 16.26 -9.61
C GLU A 175 22.52 16.74 -8.56
N VAL A 176 23.53 17.50 -9.00
CA VAL A 176 24.69 17.91 -8.20
C VAL A 176 24.23 18.79 -7.03
N MET A 177 23.87 18.15 -5.92
CA MET A 177 23.59 18.81 -4.65
C MET A 177 24.91 19.24 -4.01
N SER A 178 24.92 20.45 -3.44
CA SER A 178 26.13 21.04 -2.83
C SER A 178 26.66 20.19 -1.66
N GLU A 179 27.96 20.31 -1.33
CA GLU A 179 28.63 19.57 -0.24
C GLU A 179 27.94 19.68 1.14
N LYS A 180 27.02 20.64 1.32
CA LYS A 180 26.26 20.81 2.57
C LYS A 180 25.14 19.78 2.79
N ASP A 181 24.83 18.94 1.80
CA ASP A 181 23.67 18.02 1.81
C ASP A 181 24.07 16.52 1.79
N GLU A 182 25.19 16.16 2.44
CA GLU A 182 25.76 14.80 2.41
C GLU A 182 24.78 13.72 2.92
N GLY A 183 24.02 14.02 3.98
CA GLY A 183 22.97 13.12 4.49
C GLY A 183 21.81 12.91 3.50
N ALA A 184 21.39 13.97 2.80
CA ALA A 184 20.33 13.88 1.79
C ALA A 184 20.78 13.09 0.55
N ARG A 185 22.08 13.15 0.22
CA ARG A 185 22.70 12.38 -0.87
C ARG A 185 22.79 10.89 -0.53
N MET A 186 23.22 10.54 0.68
CA MET A 186 23.27 9.14 1.14
C MET A 186 21.87 8.50 1.07
N GLU A 187 20.85 9.16 1.59
CA GLU A 187 19.47 8.65 1.57
C GLU A 187 18.89 8.52 0.15
N SER A 188 19.21 9.42 -0.78
CA SER A 188 18.83 9.28 -2.20
C SER A 188 19.43 8.02 -2.84
N VAL A 189 20.69 7.70 -2.52
CA VAL A 189 21.34 6.46 -2.97
C VAL A 189 20.64 5.24 -2.38
N LEU A 190 20.31 5.27 -1.09
CA LEU A 190 19.60 4.16 -0.43
C LEU A 190 18.19 3.94 -1.00
N ASN A 191 17.46 5.01 -1.35
CA ASN A 191 16.16 4.90 -2.03
C ASN A 191 16.25 4.22 -3.39
N ASN A 192 17.19 4.67 -4.21
CA ASN A 192 17.41 4.09 -5.53
C ASN A 192 17.86 2.62 -5.43
N PHE A 193 18.61 2.28 -4.37
CA PHE A 193 18.99 0.91 -4.07
C PHE A 193 17.78 0.05 -3.64
N ASN A 194 16.92 0.55 -2.74
CA ASN A 194 15.69 -0.14 -2.36
C ASN A 194 14.74 -0.33 -3.55
N LEU A 195 14.59 0.67 -4.42
CA LEU A 195 13.84 0.57 -5.68
C LEU A 195 14.37 -0.56 -6.57
N LEU A 196 15.70 -0.71 -6.67
CA LEU A 196 16.32 -1.78 -7.43
C LEU A 196 16.03 -3.16 -6.84
N LEU A 197 16.10 -3.30 -5.51
CA LEU A 197 15.82 -4.55 -4.81
C LEU A 197 14.36 -4.99 -4.91
N LEU A 198 13.43 -4.05 -5.03
CA LEU A 198 11.99 -4.35 -5.15
C LEU A 198 11.57 -4.81 -6.56
N LEU A 199 12.46 -4.70 -7.55
CA LEU A 199 12.22 -5.10 -8.95
C LEU A 199 12.85 -6.46 -9.30
N GLN A 200 13.53 -7.11 -8.36
CA GLN A 200 14.13 -8.45 -8.50
C GLN A 200 13.22 -9.51 -7.85
#